data_AF-A0A1F8TIS8-F1
#
_entry.id   AF-A0A1F8TIS8-F1
#
_cell.length_a   1.000
_cell.length_b   1.000
_cell.length_c   1.000
_cell.angle_alpha   90.00
_cell.angle_beta   90.00
_cell.angle_gamma   90.00
#
_symmetry.space_group_name_H-M   'P 1'
#
loop_
_entity.id
_entity.type
_entity.pdbx_description
1 polymer ?
#
loop_
_entity_poly.entity_id
_entity_poly.type
_entity_poly.pdbx_seq_one_letter_code
_entity_poly.pdbx_strand_id
1 'polypeptide(L)'
;MMTVDDGDSVAQASENRRESYFGRVIRFLSRLLLVVLLGVGVGAAAYFGAPALYHNYIEPVQVNSQRIVVIEAEMAQGQADNDKRDADVGERLARIEGGQASQTEQMAELQAQVEELQAALEQQGGEVKDLQQLVKDVDALKGDLGNIAAEVEDLQGLLSGSEAPLQELDRRLQLIRVMELMTRARLWLIQNNLGLASEDAQAAVAAMESIMQTSPDTQEAALQPIVDRLNLVLQDLPASPVVAADDLEIAWDLILSATERPTSVPE
;
A
#
# COMPACT_ATOMS: atom_id res chain seq x y z
N MET A 1 98.27 14.69 87.77
CA MET A 1 98.57 13.52 86.91
C MET A 1 99.54 14.04 85.85
N MET A 2 100.83 14.02 86.17
CA MET A 2 101.80 12.98 85.73
C MET A 2 102.51 13.52 84.48
N THR A 3 103.53 14.38 84.65
CA THR A 3 104.97 14.10 84.83
C THR A 3 105.71 13.75 83.54
N VAL A 4 107.00 14.16 83.53
CA VAL A 4 108.17 13.62 82.83
C VAL A 4 108.63 14.50 81.65
N ASP A 5 109.74 15.25 81.78
CA ASP A 5 111.17 14.81 81.68
C ASP A 5 111.55 14.50 80.21
N ASP A 6 112.75 14.77 79.68
CA ASP A 6 113.95 15.40 80.22
C ASP A 6 114.92 15.71 79.04
N GLY A 7 115.97 16.49 79.29
CA GLY A 7 117.29 16.19 78.72
C GLY A 7 117.85 17.06 77.58
N ASP A 8 118.74 17.99 77.98
CA ASP A 8 120.15 18.12 77.56
C ASP A 8 120.52 18.21 76.06
N SER A 9 121.36 19.15 75.63
CA SER A 9 122.66 19.47 76.23
C SER A 9 123.26 20.76 75.65
N VAL A 10 124.06 21.39 76.52
CA VAL A 10 124.80 22.63 76.35
C VAL A 10 126.21 22.33 75.82
N ALA A 11 126.64 23.08 74.81
CA ALA A 11 128.06 23.35 74.54
C ALA A 11 128.30 24.87 74.48
N GLN A 12 128.83 25.34 75.61
CA GLN A 12 129.48 26.60 76.03
C GLN A 12 130.05 27.50 74.90
N ALA A 13 129.71 28.80 74.92
CA ALA A 13 130.49 29.96 75.46
C ALA A 13 131.59 30.43 74.48
N SER A 14 131.84 31.70 74.19
CA SER A 14 131.66 33.04 74.79
C SER A 14 131.22 34.01 73.65
N GLU A 15 130.80 35.27 73.78
CA GLU A 15 131.32 36.38 74.56
C GLU A 15 130.40 37.60 74.33
N ASN A 16 130.27 38.43 75.36
CA ASN A 16 129.50 39.67 75.39
C ASN A 16 130.00 40.73 74.38
N ARG A 17 129.12 41.36 73.59
CA ARG A 17 128.88 42.84 73.60
C ARG A 17 128.07 43.37 72.40
N ARG A 18 127.15 44.27 72.78
CA ARG A 18 126.50 45.35 72.03
C ARG A 18 125.24 44.98 71.25
N GLU A 19 124.11 45.40 71.84
CA GLU A 19 122.89 45.74 71.13
C GLU A 19 123.23 46.56 69.87
N SER A 20 123.04 45.95 68.70
CA SER A 20 123.04 46.66 67.44
C SER A 20 121.59 46.92 67.06
N TYR A 21 121.18 48.19 67.15
CA TYR A 21 119.90 48.71 66.66
C TYR A 21 119.56 48.21 65.23
N PHE A 22 120.57 47.80 64.46
CA PHE A 22 120.47 47.22 63.12
C PHE A 22 119.64 45.92 63.03
N GLY A 23 119.69 45.03 64.03
CA GLY A 23 118.93 43.77 64.02
C GLY A 23 117.43 43.96 64.26
N ARG A 24 117.06 44.97 65.07
CA ARG A 24 115.67 45.40 65.28
C ARG A 24 115.11 46.07 64.02
N VAL A 25 115.93 46.87 63.33
CA VAL A 25 115.59 47.53 62.06
C VAL A 25 115.40 46.52 60.93
N ILE A 26 116.27 45.51 60.80
CA ILE A 26 116.13 44.45 59.77
C ILE A 26 114.88 43.59 59.99
N ARG A 27 114.55 43.22 61.23
CA ARG A 27 113.33 42.45 61.54
C ARG A 27 112.05 43.28 61.32
N PHE A 28 112.13 44.60 61.52
CA PHE A 28 111.05 45.53 61.20
C PHE A 28 110.91 45.71 59.68
N LEU A 29 112.02 45.82 58.95
CA LEU A 29 112.07 45.90 57.49
C LEU A 29 111.56 44.63 56.80
N SER A 30 111.93 43.45 57.28
CA SER A 30 111.45 42.19 56.71
C SER A 30 109.96 41.97 56.96
N ARG A 31 109.47 42.35 58.15
CA ARG A 31 108.05 42.32 58.48
C ARG A 31 107.26 43.34 57.66
N LEU A 32 107.82 44.53 57.44
CA LEU A 32 107.23 45.57 56.60
C LEU A 32 107.23 45.16 55.12
N LEU A 33 108.32 44.57 54.62
CA LEU A 33 108.40 44.07 53.25
C LEU A 33 107.41 42.93 53.00
N LEU A 34 107.24 42.01 53.96
CA LEU A 34 106.25 40.94 53.86
C LEU A 34 104.83 41.49 53.87
N VAL A 35 104.52 42.47 54.73
CA VAL A 35 103.21 43.15 54.73
C VAL A 35 102.98 43.90 53.42
N VAL A 36 103.99 44.54 52.85
CA VAL A 36 103.90 45.20 51.53
C VAL A 36 103.69 44.15 50.43
N LEU A 37 104.42 43.03 50.44
CA LEU A 37 104.27 41.96 49.45
C LEU A 37 102.89 41.29 49.54
N LEU A 38 102.38 41.13 50.75
CA LEU A 38 101.05 40.57 51.01
C LEU A 38 99.95 41.57 50.65
N GLY A 39 100.16 42.87 50.90
CA GLY A 39 99.28 43.95 50.44
C GLY A 39 99.26 44.08 48.92
N VAL A 40 100.41 43.97 48.24
CA VAL A 40 100.52 43.94 46.78
C VAL A 40 99.92 42.64 46.23
N GLY A 41 100.12 41.51 46.89
CA GLY A 41 99.54 40.22 46.50
C GLY A 41 98.02 40.20 46.61
N VAL A 42 97.47 40.72 47.70
CA VAL A 42 96.01 40.89 47.89
C VAL A 42 95.47 41.94 46.92
N GLY A 43 96.19 43.04 46.71
CA GLY A 43 95.82 44.06 45.73
C GLY A 43 95.80 43.53 44.29
N ALA A 44 96.80 42.73 43.90
CA ALA A 44 96.84 42.06 42.61
C ALA A 44 95.78 40.97 42.48
N ALA A 45 95.53 40.18 43.53
CA ALA A 45 94.46 39.18 43.54
C ALA A 45 93.07 39.83 43.45
N ALA A 46 92.85 40.98 44.09
CA ALA A 46 91.61 41.74 43.94
C ALA A 46 91.51 42.37 42.55
N TYR A 47 92.59 42.98 42.05
CA TYR A 47 92.62 43.68 40.76
C TYR A 47 92.50 42.74 39.56
N PHE A 48 93.11 41.55 39.59
CA PHE A 48 93.03 40.55 38.52
C PHE A 48 91.96 39.48 38.77
N GLY A 49 91.67 39.15 40.03
CA GLY A 49 90.66 38.15 40.38
C GLY A 49 89.23 38.68 40.22
N ALA A 50 88.95 39.95 40.51
CA ALA A 50 87.62 40.51 40.31
C ALA A 50 87.19 40.54 38.83
N PRO A 51 88.03 40.98 37.86
CA PRO A 51 87.70 40.90 36.44
C PRO A 51 87.56 39.45 35.93
N ALA A 52 88.44 38.54 36.38
CA ALA A 52 88.38 37.14 35.98
C ALA A 52 87.11 36.44 36.49
N LEU A 53 86.66 36.73 37.71
CA LEU A 53 85.38 36.25 38.24
C LEU A 53 84.20 36.87 37.50
N TYR A 54 84.27 38.15 37.12
CA TYR A 54 83.20 38.85 36.41
C TYR A 54 82.97 38.26 35.01
N HIS A 55 84.04 38.06 34.22
CA HIS A 55 83.92 37.44 32.89
C HIS A 55 83.58 35.94 32.95
N ASN A 56 84.14 35.19 33.91
CA ASN A 56 83.91 33.74 33.94
C ASN A 56 82.58 33.32 34.58
N TYR A 57 81.98 34.14 35.45
CA TYR A 57 80.76 33.75 36.18
C TYR A 57 79.58 34.71 36.01
N ILE A 58 79.79 36.02 35.96
CA ILE A 58 78.67 36.98 35.95
C ILE A 58 78.11 37.17 34.54
N GLU A 59 78.98 37.33 33.55
CA GLU A 59 78.59 37.49 32.13
C GLU A 59 77.83 36.28 31.55
N PRO A 60 78.26 35.01 31.72
CA PRO A 60 77.50 33.87 31.22
C PRO A 60 76.15 33.68 31.92
N VAL A 61 76.01 34.10 33.19
CA VAL A 61 74.73 34.06 33.90
C VAL A 61 73.75 35.09 33.34
N GLN A 62 74.22 36.28 32.94
CA GLN A 62 73.38 37.29 32.27
C GLN A 62 72.91 36.83 30.89
N VAL A 63 73.80 36.24 30.08
CA VAL A 63 73.45 35.68 28.77
C VAL A 63 72.51 34.49 28.90
N ASN A 64 72.74 33.60 29.86
CA ASN A 64 71.84 32.47 30.14
C ASN A 64 70.48 32.94 30.65
N SER A 65 70.43 33.99 31.49
CA SER A 65 69.17 34.57 31.95
C SER A 65 68.35 35.15 30.79
N GLN A 66 69.00 35.85 29.86
CA GLN A 66 68.34 36.35 28.64
C GLN A 66 67.85 35.21 27.74
N ARG A 67 68.64 34.14 27.58
CA ARG A 67 68.23 32.95 26.82
C ARG A 67 67.04 32.22 27.46
N ILE A 68 67.00 32.10 28.78
CA ILE A 68 65.88 31.50 29.50
C ILE A 68 64.60 32.30 29.24
N VAL A 69 64.65 33.64 29.30
CA VAL A 69 63.49 34.49 28.98
C VAL A 69 63.01 34.30 27.53
N VAL A 70 63.93 34.18 26.57
CA VAL A 70 63.56 33.92 25.16
C VAL A 70 62.94 32.53 25.01
N ILE A 71 63.51 31.50 25.63
CA ILE A 71 62.98 30.13 25.59
C ILE A 71 61.60 30.05 26.28
N GLU A 72 61.40 30.72 27.41
CA GLU A 72 60.10 30.82 28.09
C GLU A 72 59.08 31.52 27.19
N ALA A 73 59.46 32.59 26.49
CA ALA A 73 58.60 33.26 25.54
C ALA A 73 58.26 32.37 24.34
N GLU A 74 59.23 31.64 23.77
CA GLU A 74 59.00 30.66 22.69
C GLU A 74 58.11 29.51 23.15
N MET A 75 58.28 29.02 24.38
CA MET A 75 57.47 27.96 24.96
C MET A 75 56.03 28.42 25.20
N ALA A 76 55.84 29.63 25.73
CA ALA A 76 54.53 30.24 25.92
C ALA A 76 53.83 30.51 24.57
N GLN A 77 54.57 30.98 23.58
CA GLN A 77 54.08 31.18 22.20
C GLN A 77 53.68 29.83 21.58
N GLY A 78 54.51 28.80 21.71
CA GLY A 78 54.24 27.46 21.20
C GLY A 78 53.03 26.80 21.87
N GLN A 79 52.86 26.99 23.19
CA GLN A 79 51.65 26.57 23.91
C GLN A 79 50.42 27.30 23.38
N ALA A 80 50.47 28.62 23.23
CA ALA A 80 49.36 29.40 22.70
C ALA A 80 48.98 29.00 21.27
N ASP A 81 49.95 28.64 20.43
CA ASP A 81 49.68 28.18 19.06
C ASP A 81 49.14 26.74 19.02
N ASN A 82 49.55 25.88 19.96
CA ASN A 82 48.92 24.56 20.14
C ASN A 82 47.47 24.70 20.62
N ASP A 83 47.20 25.56 21.60
CA ASP A 83 45.84 25.81 22.11
C ASP A 83 44.90 26.30 20.99
N LYS A 84 45.41 27.17 20.10
CA LYS A 84 44.64 27.62 18.91
C LYS A 84 44.37 26.48 17.94
N ARG A 85 45.36 25.62 17.68
CA ARG A 85 45.20 24.46 16.78
C ARG A 85 44.20 23.46 17.34
N ASP A 86 44.26 23.20 18.65
CA ASP A 86 43.33 22.30 19.33
C ASP A 86 41.90 22.87 19.28
N ALA A 87 41.75 24.19 19.43
CA ALA A 87 40.45 24.86 19.27
C ALA A 87 39.92 24.76 17.82
N ASP A 88 40.74 25.01 16.80
CA ASP A 88 40.34 24.88 15.37
C ASP A 88 39.96 23.44 15.02
N VAL A 89 40.76 22.46 15.45
CA VAL A 89 40.48 21.04 15.26
C VAL A 89 39.17 20.66 15.96
N GLY A 90 38.96 21.14 17.19
CA GLY A 90 37.71 20.94 17.92
C GLY A 90 36.48 21.50 17.19
N GLU A 91 36.58 22.71 16.65
CA GLU A 91 35.49 23.32 15.88
C GLU A 91 35.19 22.54 14.59
N ARG A 92 36.24 22.13 13.87
CA ARG A 92 36.11 21.33 12.65
C ARG A 92 35.52 19.96 12.94
N LEU A 93 35.93 19.31 14.03
CA LEU A 93 35.39 18.02 14.45
C LEU A 93 33.91 18.15 14.79
N ALA A 94 33.52 19.16 15.58
CA ALA A 94 32.12 19.42 15.91
C ALA A 94 31.25 19.67 14.66
N ARG A 95 31.78 20.37 13.66
CA ARG A 95 31.09 20.59 12.38
C ARG A 95 30.93 19.31 11.56
N ILE A 96 31.97 18.46 11.53
CA ILE A 96 31.91 17.16 10.84
C ILE A 96 30.93 16.23 11.54
N GLU A 97 30.99 16.12 12.86
CA GLU A 97 30.07 15.30 13.66
C GLU A 97 28.62 15.76 13.48
N GLY A 98 28.37 17.08 13.49
CA GLY A 98 27.05 17.64 13.20
C GLY A 98 26.56 17.35 11.77
N GLY A 99 27.45 17.45 10.78
CA GLY A 99 27.16 17.09 9.40
C GLY A 99 26.86 15.60 9.22
N GLN A 100 27.61 14.73 9.90
CA GLN A 100 27.42 13.28 9.90
C GLN A 100 26.10 12.90 10.57
N ALA A 101 25.75 13.55 11.68
CA ALA A 101 24.45 13.36 12.33
C ALA A 101 23.30 13.74 11.38
N SER A 102 23.40 14.89 10.71
CA SER A 102 22.37 15.33 9.75
C SER A 102 22.26 14.40 8.53
N GLN A 103 23.37 13.90 7.99
CA GLN A 103 23.33 12.92 6.90
C GLN A 103 22.70 11.60 7.35
N THR A 104 22.98 11.15 8.57
CA THR A 104 22.39 9.92 9.11
C THR A 104 20.88 10.07 9.26
N GLU A 105 20.41 11.24 9.70
CA GLU A 105 18.98 11.57 9.78
C GLU A 105 18.32 11.58 8.40
N GLN A 106 18.92 12.24 7.39
CA GLN A 106 18.40 12.24 6.02
C GLN A 106 18.37 10.83 5.40
N MET A 107 19.38 10.00 5.67
CA MET A 107 19.42 8.62 5.20
C MET A 107 18.32 7.78 5.85
N ALA A 108 18.05 7.96 7.14
CA ALA A 108 16.96 7.29 7.84
C ALA A 108 15.59 7.74 7.29
N GLU A 109 15.42 9.03 7.01
CA GLU A 109 14.20 9.57 6.40
C GLU A 109 13.97 9.01 4.99
N LEU A 110 15.01 8.99 4.15
CA LEU A 110 14.93 8.41 2.80
C LEU A 110 14.64 6.91 2.84
N GLN A 111 15.24 6.17 3.79
CA GLN A 111 14.93 4.75 3.98
C GLN A 111 13.46 4.54 4.34
N ALA A 112 12.91 5.35 5.26
CA ALA A 112 11.50 5.29 5.62
C ALA A 112 10.58 5.60 4.41
N GLN A 113 10.91 6.60 3.59
CA GLN A 113 10.15 6.91 2.38
C GLN A 113 10.21 5.78 1.34
N VAL A 114 11.36 5.11 1.20
CA VAL A 114 11.50 3.96 0.30
C VAL A 114 10.65 2.79 0.79
N GLU A 115 10.65 2.50 2.09
CA GLU A 115 9.80 1.46 2.69
C GLU A 115 8.31 1.76 2.49
N GLU A 116 7.89 3.01 2.69
CA GLU A 116 6.52 3.46 2.45
C GLU A 116 6.11 3.30 0.97
N LEU A 117 6.97 3.73 0.04
CA LEU A 117 6.71 3.57 -1.39
C LEU A 117 6.66 2.10 -1.82
N GLN A 118 7.50 1.24 -1.25
CA GLN A 118 7.45 -0.20 -1.50
C GLN A 118 6.13 -0.80 -1.03
N ALA A 119 5.67 -0.45 0.18
CA ALA A 119 4.37 -0.89 0.69
C ALA A 119 3.20 -0.42 -0.18
N ALA A 120 3.23 0.84 -0.64
CA ALA A 120 2.23 1.37 -1.56
C ALA A 120 2.24 0.64 -2.91
N LEU A 121 3.41 0.28 -3.42
CA LEU A 121 3.56 -0.45 -4.68
C LEU A 121 3.01 -1.89 -4.56
N GLU A 122 3.26 -2.55 -3.43
CA GLU A 122 2.68 -3.87 -3.13
C GLU A 122 1.16 -3.81 -3.03
N GLN A 123 0.61 -2.78 -2.37
CA GLN A 123 -0.83 -2.55 -2.30
C GLN A 123 -1.43 -2.35 -3.69
N GLN A 124 -0.85 -1.49 -4.52
CA GLN A 124 -1.31 -1.30 -5.91
C GLN A 124 -1.23 -2.58 -6.73
N GLY A 125 -0.19 -3.41 -6.51
CA GLY A 125 -0.09 -4.73 -7.12
C GLY A 125 -1.23 -5.67 -6.72
N GLY A 126 -1.75 -5.56 -5.49
CA GLY A 126 -2.95 -6.23 -5.03
C GLY A 126 -4.20 -5.72 -5.73
N GLU A 127 -4.42 -4.41 -5.76
CA GLU A 127 -5.57 -3.78 -6.41
C GLU A 127 -5.65 -4.12 -7.91
N VAL A 128 -4.51 -4.18 -8.60
CA VAL A 128 -4.46 -4.61 -10.01
C VAL A 128 -4.90 -6.07 -10.18
N LYS A 129 -4.54 -6.96 -9.26
CA LYS A 129 -5.01 -8.36 -9.30
C LYS A 129 -6.51 -8.46 -9.06
N ASP A 130 -7.05 -7.68 -8.14
CA ASP A 130 -8.48 -7.64 -7.85
C ASP A 130 -9.26 -7.12 -9.06
N LEU A 131 -8.77 -6.06 -9.73
CA LEU A 131 -9.34 -5.56 -10.98
C LEU A 131 -9.29 -6.60 -12.10
N GLN A 132 -8.18 -7.35 -12.24
CA GLN A 132 -8.10 -8.45 -13.21
C GLN A 132 -9.11 -9.56 -12.92
N GLN A 133 -9.36 -9.85 -11.64
CA GLN A 133 -10.39 -10.81 -11.27
C GLN A 133 -11.79 -10.31 -11.60
N LEU A 134 -12.08 -9.04 -11.31
CA LEU A 134 -13.36 -8.42 -11.64
C LEU A 134 -13.65 -8.45 -13.14
N VAL A 135 -12.63 -8.23 -13.99
CA VAL A 135 -12.77 -8.36 -15.45
C VAL A 135 -13.18 -9.77 -15.86
N LYS A 136 -12.58 -10.81 -15.27
CA LYS A 136 -12.95 -12.20 -15.54
C LYS A 136 -14.39 -12.50 -15.11
N ASP A 137 -14.80 -11.97 -13.96
CA ASP A 137 -16.16 -12.15 -13.45
C ASP A 137 -17.18 -11.49 -14.37
N VAL A 138 -16.89 -10.29 -14.90
CA VAL A 138 -17.73 -9.59 -15.88
C VAL A 138 -17.83 -10.38 -17.19
N ASP A 139 -16.73 -10.96 -17.68
CA ASP A 139 -16.75 -11.82 -18.87
C ASP A 139 -17.60 -13.08 -18.66
N ALA A 140 -17.52 -13.69 -17.48
CA ALA A 140 -18.37 -14.83 -17.11
C ALA A 140 -19.86 -14.45 -17.07
N LEU A 141 -20.20 -13.34 -16.41
CA LEU A 141 -21.55 -12.78 -16.35
C LEU A 141 -22.12 -12.48 -17.74
N LYS A 142 -21.29 -11.98 -18.66
CA LYS A 142 -21.69 -11.76 -20.05
C LYS A 142 -22.00 -13.07 -20.77
N GLY A 143 -21.23 -14.12 -20.51
CA GLY A 143 -21.50 -15.47 -20.99
C GLY A 143 -22.84 -16.00 -20.47
N ASP A 144 -23.09 -15.88 -19.17
CA ASP A 144 -24.34 -16.31 -18.54
C ASP A 144 -25.56 -15.57 -19.09
N LEU A 145 -25.43 -14.25 -19.31
CA LEU A 145 -26.50 -13.45 -19.94
C LEU A 145 -26.81 -13.92 -21.37
N GLY A 146 -25.78 -14.32 -22.13
CA GLY A 146 -25.96 -14.91 -23.46
C GLY A 146 -26.71 -16.24 -23.42
N ASN A 147 -26.39 -17.10 -22.45
CA ASN A 147 -27.08 -18.38 -22.25
C ASN A 147 -28.56 -18.17 -21.85
N ILE A 148 -28.83 -17.24 -20.93
CA ILE A 148 -30.20 -16.91 -20.51
C ILE A 148 -31.01 -16.35 -21.69
N ALA A 149 -30.41 -15.51 -22.54
CA ALA A 149 -31.09 -14.98 -23.72
C ALA A 149 -31.50 -16.09 -24.69
N ALA A 150 -30.62 -17.08 -24.92
CA ALA A 150 -30.94 -18.25 -25.73
C ALA A 150 -32.04 -19.13 -25.10
N GLU A 151 -31.99 -19.36 -23.79
CA GLU A 151 -33.03 -20.12 -23.08
C GLU A 151 -34.40 -19.42 -23.15
N VAL A 152 -34.43 -18.08 -23.05
CA VAL A 152 -35.67 -17.31 -23.22
C VAL A 152 -36.22 -17.42 -24.64
N GLU A 153 -35.37 -17.37 -25.66
CA GLU A 153 -35.77 -17.57 -27.06
C GLU A 153 -36.37 -18.97 -27.28
N ASP A 154 -35.72 -20.01 -26.75
CA ASP A 154 -36.21 -21.38 -26.81
C ASP A 154 -37.57 -21.54 -26.09
N LEU A 155 -37.71 -20.96 -24.89
CA LEU A 155 -38.97 -20.99 -24.14
C LEU A 155 -40.10 -20.25 -24.88
N GLN A 156 -39.81 -19.13 -25.53
CA GLN A 156 -40.79 -18.42 -26.37
C GLN A 156 -41.21 -19.25 -27.57
N GLY A 157 -40.27 -19.96 -28.19
CA GLY A 157 -40.54 -20.91 -29.28
C GLY A 157 -41.46 -22.05 -28.82
N LEU A 158 -41.17 -22.65 -27.66
CA LEU A 158 -42.00 -23.71 -27.07
C LEU A 158 -43.41 -23.21 -26.70
N LEU A 159 -43.52 -22.01 -26.13
CA LEU A 159 -44.81 -21.43 -25.75
C LEU A 159 -45.67 -21.16 -26.99
N SER A 160 -45.10 -20.52 -28.01
CA SER A 160 -45.78 -20.27 -29.28
C SER A 160 -46.20 -21.58 -29.96
N GLY A 161 -45.36 -22.61 -29.90
CA GLY A 161 -45.67 -23.95 -30.40
C GLY A 161 -46.78 -24.67 -29.62
N SER A 162 -46.97 -24.34 -28.33
CA SER A 162 -48.00 -24.95 -27.48
C SER A 162 -49.35 -24.23 -27.53
N GLU A 163 -49.41 -22.95 -27.91
CA GLU A 163 -50.66 -22.21 -27.99
C GLU A 163 -51.57 -22.70 -29.13
N ALA A 164 -51.00 -22.99 -30.30
CA ALA A 164 -51.73 -23.51 -31.46
C ALA A 164 -52.48 -24.84 -31.19
N PRO A 165 -51.85 -25.91 -30.62
CA PRO A 165 -52.55 -27.16 -30.34
C PRO A 165 -53.59 -27.03 -29.23
N LEU A 166 -53.42 -26.11 -28.27
CA LEU A 166 -54.41 -25.87 -27.22
C LEU A 166 -55.66 -25.16 -27.76
N GLN A 167 -55.48 -24.16 -28.63
CA GLN A 167 -56.61 -23.50 -29.30
C GLN A 167 -57.38 -24.47 -30.21
N GLU A 168 -56.66 -25.34 -30.92
CA GLU A 168 -57.27 -26.37 -31.75
C GLU A 168 -58.04 -27.41 -30.93
N LEU A 169 -57.52 -27.82 -29.77
CA LEU A 169 -58.21 -28.74 -28.87
C LEU A 169 -59.48 -28.11 -28.28
N ASP A 170 -59.41 -26.85 -27.83
CA ASP A 170 -60.57 -26.12 -27.32
C ASP A 170 -61.68 -26.01 -28.37
N ARG A 171 -61.31 -25.64 -29.61
CA ARG A 171 -62.24 -25.58 -30.75
C ARG A 171 -62.93 -26.93 -31.01
N ARG A 172 -62.18 -28.03 -31.00
CA ARG A 172 -62.74 -29.39 -31.16
C ARG A 172 -63.73 -29.74 -30.05
N LEU A 173 -63.41 -29.39 -28.80
CA LEU A 173 -64.31 -29.63 -27.67
C LEU A 173 -65.62 -28.83 -27.81
N GLN A 174 -65.54 -27.58 -28.25
CA GLN A 174 -66.73 -26.75 -28.49
C GLN A 174 -67.60 -27.32 -29.64
N LEU A 175 -66.99 -27.80 -30.73
CA LEU A 175 -67.74 -28.48 -31.82
C LEU A 175 -68.40 -29.79 -31.37
N ILE A 176 -67.72 -30.59 -30.54
CA ILE A 176 -68.31 -31.79 -29.91
C ILE A 176 -69.51 -31.42 -29.03
N ARG A 177 -69.43 -30.30 -28.30
CA ARG A 177 -70.54 -29.81 -27.48
C ARG A 177 -71.75 -29.42 -28.34
N VAL A 178 -71.55 -28.71 -29.46
CA VAL A 178 -72.63 -28.38 -30.41
C VAL A 178 -73.28 -29.65 -30.93
N MET A 179 -72.48 -30.61 -31.37
CA MET A 179 -72.92 -31.93 -31.80
C MET A 179 -73.79 -32.61 -30.74
N GLU A 180 -73.34 -32.68 -29.49
CA GLU A 180 -74.11 -33.27 -28.38
C GLU A 180 -75.49 -32.61 -28.20
N LEU A 181 -75.54 -31.27 -28.22
CA LEU A 181 -76.80 -30.52 -28.14
C LEU A 181 -77.75 -30.87 -29.28
N MET A 182 -77.25 -30.99 -30.52
CA MET A 182 -78.04 -31.37 -31.68
C MET A 182 -78.57 -32.81 -31.58
N THR A 183 -77.76 -33.74 -31.11
CA THR A 183 -78.18 -35.14 -30.88
C THR A 183 -79.28 -35.20 -29.83
N ARG A 184 -79.16 -34.39 -28.77
CA ARG A 184 -80.17 -34.29 -27.71
C ARG A 184 -81.47 -33.67 -28.23
N ALA A 185 -81.39 -32.61 -29.05
CA ALA A 185 -82.54 -32.03 -29.73
C ALA A 185 -83.28 -33.06 -30.60
N ARG A 186 -82.56 -33.86 -31.38
CA ARG A 186 -83.14 -34.96 -32.19
C ARG A 186 -83.85 -35.99 -31.30
N LEU A 187 -83.25 -36.36 -30.17
CA LEU A 187 -83.87 -37.28 -29.22
C LEU A 187 -85.19 -36.72 -28.66
N TRP A 188 -85.25 -35.41 -28.37
CA TRP A 188 -86.47 -34.76 -27.93
C TRP A 188 -87.56 -34.72 -29.00
N LEU A 189 -87.18 -34.52 -30.27
CA LEU A 189 -88.11 -34.61 -31.40
C LEU A 189 -88.75 -36.00 -31.50
N ILE A 190 -87.97 -37.08 -31.32
CA ILE A 190 -88.48 -38.46 -31.29
C ILE A 190 -89.48 -38.66 -30.15
N GLN A 191 -89.23 -38.03 -29.00
CA GLN A 191 -90.12 -38.06 -27.83
C GLN A 191 -91.29 -37.08 -27.92
N ASN A 192 -91.44 -36.37 -29.05
CA ASN A 192 -92.44 -35.33 -29.27
C ASN A 192 -92.39 -34.20 -28.22
N ASN A 193 -91.20 -33.90 -27.70
CA ASN A 193 -90.97 -32.81 -26.76
C ASN A 193 -90.31 -31.62 -27.47
N LEU A 194 -91.15 -30.84 -28.17
CA LEU A 194 -90.70 -29.73 -28.99
C LEU A 194 -90.06 -28.58 -28.20
N GLY A 195 -90.49 -28.39 -26.93
CA GLY A 195 -89.93 -27.35 -26.07
C GLY A 195 -88.45 -27.59 -25.76
N LEU A 196 -88.11 -28.80 -25.29
CA LEU A 196 -86.72 -29.17 -25.02
C LEU A 196 -85.89 -29.28 -26.30
N ALA A 197 -86.50 -29.72 -27.41
CA ALA A 197 -85.82 -29.72 -28.71
C ALA A 197 -85.43 -28.30 -29.17
N SER A 198 -86.33 -27.33 -28.99
CA SER A 198 -86.05 -25.93 -29.29
C SER A 198 -84.98 -25.34 -28.36
N GLU A 199 -84.99 -25.68 -27.08
CA GLU A 199 -83.99 -25.21 -26.11
C GLU A 199 -82.59 -25.69 -26.47
N ASP A 200 -82.45 -26.98 -26.80
CA ASP A 200 -81.18 -27.57 -27.19
C ASP A 200 -80.68 -27.06 -28.55
N ALA A 201 -81.58 -26.82 -29.50
CA ALA A 201 -81.23 -26.21 -30.79
C ALA A 201 -80.79 -24.74 -30.63
N GLN A 202 -81.42 -23.96 -29.75
CA GLN A 202 -80.98 -22.59 -29.43
C GLN A 202 -79.61 -22.58 -28.76
N ALA A 203 -79.37 -23.50 -27.84
CA ALA A 203 -78.06 -23.65 -27.20
C ALA A 203 -76.97 -24.04 -28.22
N ALA A 204 -77.30 -24.87 -29.21
CA ALA A 204 -76.38 -25.22 -30.30
C ALA A 204 -76.04 -24.01 -31.18
N VAL A 205 -77.03 -23.18 -31.54
CA VAL A 205 -76.80 -21.92 -32.28
C VAL A 205 -75.88 -20.99 -31.51
N ALA A 206 -76.19 -20.71 -30.24
CA ALA A 206 -75.39 -19.80 -29.43
C ALA A 206 -73.94 -20.28 -29.26
N ALA A 207 -73.75 -21.60 -29.11
CA ALA A 207 -72.41 -22.19 -29.05
C ALA A 207 -71.66 -22.06 -30.39
N MET A 208 -72.33 -22.24 -31.54
CA MET A 208 -71.72 -22.04 -32.86
C MET A 208 -71.36 -20.57 -33.14
N GLU A 209 -72.23 -19.63 -32.76
CA GLU A 209 -71.94 -18.19 -32.89
C GLU A 209 -70.74 -17.79 -32.02
N SER A 210 -70.61 -18.37 -30.82
CA SER A 210 -69.44 -18.17 -29.97
C SER A 210 -68.16 -18.70 -30.63
N ILE A 211 -68.21 -19.88 -31.26
CA ILE A 211 -67.06 -20.46 -31.98
C ILE A 211 -66.64 -19.53 -33.13
N MET A 212 -67.62 -18.99 -33.87
CA MET A 212 -67.37 -18.08 -35.00
C MET A 212 -66.69 -16.79 -34.59
N GLN A 213 -67.08 -16.18 -33.47
CA GLN A 213 -66.46 -14.94 -32.96
C GLN A 213 -64.97 -15.10 -32.60
N THR A 214 -64.56 -16.31 -32.26
CA THR A 214 -63.16 -16.63 -31.91
C THR A 214 -62.37 -17.26 -33.05
N SER A 215 -63.01 -17.46 -34.22
CA SER A 215 -62.40 -18.12 -35.38
C SER A 215 -61.87 -17.10 -36.39
N PRO A 216 -60.81 -17.41 -37.16
CA PRO A 216 -60.38 -16.58 -38.29
C PRO A 216 -61.46 -16.50 -39.39
N ASP A 217 -61.54 -15.36 -40.11
CA ASP A 217 -62.54 -15.06 -41.16
C ASP A 217 -62.73 -16.17 -42.21
N THR A 218 -61.68 -16.91 -42.53
CA THR A 218 -61.72 -18.02 -43.51
C THR A 218 -62.46 -19.25 -43.00
N GLN A 219 -62.49 -19.48 -41.68
CA GLN A 219 -63.23 -20.56 -41.05
C GLN A 219 -64.67 -20.16 -40.73
N GLU A 220 -64.91 -18.88 -40.42
CA GLU A 220 -66.26 -18.34 -40.24
C GLU A 220 -67.16 -18.64 -41.45
N ALA A 221 -66.65 -18.43 -42.67
CA ALA A 221 -67.35 -18.75 -43.91
C ALA A 221 -67.71 -20.24 -44.07
N ALA A 222 -66.91 -21.15 -43.48
CA ALA A 222 -67.18 -22.59 -43.51
C ALA A 222 -68.19 -23.02 -42.43
N LEU A 223 -68.31 -22.25 -41.34
CA LEU A 223 -69.23 -22.53 -40.24
C LEU A 223 -70.61 -21.87 -40.41
N GLN A 224 -70.70 -20.77 -41.17
CA GLN A 224 -71.97 -20.08 -41.45
C GLN A 224 -73.09 -21.01 -41.95
N PRO A 225 -72.86 -21.95 -42.90
CA PRO A 225 -73.92 -22.86 -43.35
C PRO A 225 -74.50 -23.76 -42.24
N ILE A 226 -73.72 -24.05 -41.19
CA ILE A 226 -74.17 -24.84 -40.04
C ILE A 226 -75.13 -24.00 -39.19
N VAL A 227 -74.80 -22.74 -38.92
CA VAL A 227 -75.66 -21.81 -38.18
C VAL A 227 -76.96 -21.55 -38.95
N ASP A 228 -76.88 -21.35 -40.26
CA ASP A 228 -78.06 -21.16 -41.11
C ASP A 228 -79.01 -22.36 -41.01
N ARG A 229 -78.46 -23.58 -41.04
CA ARG A 229 -79.25 -24.82 -40.87
C ARG A 229 -79.88 -24.91 -39.48
N LEU A 230 -79.13 -24.62 -38.42
CA LEU A 230 -79.68 -24.61 -37.06
C LEU A 230 -80.79 -23.56 -36.87
N ASN A 231 -80.70 -22.41 -37.55
CA ASN A 231 -81.76 -21.42 -37.54
C ASN A 231 -83.01 -21.88 -38.30
N LEU A 232 -82.85 -22.63 -39.41
CA LEU A 232 -83.96 -23.29 -40.10
C LEU A 232 -84.64 -24.33 -39.20
N VAL A 233 -83.86 -25.12 -38.44
CA VAL A 233 -84.40 -26.04 -37.42
C VAL A 233 -85.32 -25.29 -36.47
N LEU A 234 -84.88 -24.18 -35.89
CA LEU A 234 -85.68 -23.38 -34.96
C LEU A 234 -86.95 -22.79 -35.59
N GLN A 235 -86.89 -22.44 -36.86
CA GLN A 235 -88.03 -21.93 -37.62
C GLN A 235 -89.07 -23.02 -37.91
N ASP A 236 -88.62 -24.20 -38.31
CA ASP A 236 -89.49 -25.28 -38.79
C ASP A 236 -90.00 -26.18 -37.66
N LEU A 237 -89.35 -26.18 -36.49
CA LEU A 237 -89.69 -27.02 -35.34
C LEU A 237 -91.17 -26.99 -34.93
N PRO A 238 -91.87 -25.84 -34.89
CA PRO A 238 -93.29 -25.79 -34.49
C PRO A 238 -94.25 -26.31 -35.56
N ALA A 239 -93.88 -26.24 -36.84
CA ALA A 239 -94.78 -26.51 -37.97
C ALA A 239 -94.50 -27.85 -38.65
N SER A 240 -93.23 -28.26 -38.69
CA SER A 240 -92.76 -29.48 -39.34
C SER A 240 -91.56 -30.10 -38.58
N PRO A 241 -91.82 -30.84 -37.49
CA PRO A 241 -90.77 -31.47 -36.69
C PRO A 241 -89.90 -32.47 -37.46
N VAL A 242 -90.43 -33.07 -38.53
CA VAL A 242 -89.68 -33.99 -39.40
C VAL A 242 -88.63 -33.25 -40.22
N VAL A 243 -88.99 -32.10 -40.81
CA VAL A 243 -88.05 -31.27 -41.57
C VAL A 243 -86.96 -30.71 -40.66
N ALA A 244 -87.34 -30.25 -39.46
CA ALA A 244 -86.38 -29.82 -38.44
C ALA A 244 -85.41 -30.94 -38.01
N ALA A 245 -85.85 -32.21 -37.99
CA ALA A 245 -84.97 -33.33 -37.71
C ALA A 245 -83.97 -33.60 -38.85
N ASP A 246 -84.39 -33.44 -40.10
CA ASP A 246 -83.53 -33.58 -41.28
C ASP A 246 -82.48 -32.45 -41.33
N ASP A 247 -82.86 -31.20 -41.05
CA ASP A 247 -81.92 -30.07 -40.99
C ASP A 247 -80.90 -30.20 -39.85
N LEU A 248 -81.28 -30.81 -38.71
CA LEU A 248 -80.33 -31.16 -37.64
C LEU A 248 -79.30 -32.20 -38.11
N GLU A 249 -79.71 -33.18 -38.93
CA GLU A 249 -78.80 -34.17 -39.50
C GLU A 249 -77.84 -33.54 -40.53
N ILE A 250 -78.35 -32.67 -41.39
CA ILE A 250 -77.54 -31.93 -42.36
C ILE A 250 -76.50 -31.06 -41.63
N ALA A 251 -76.92 -30.32 -40.60
CA ALA A 251 -76.00 -29.51 -39.81
C ALA A 251 -74.92 -30.36 -39.10
N TRP A 252 -75.29 -31.56 -38.64
CA TRP A 252 -74.35 -32.49 -38.00
C TRP A 252 -73.29 -32.97 -38.98
N ASP A 253 -73.69 -33.39 -40.18
CA ASP A 253 -72.78 -33.85 -41.23
C ASP A 253 -71.84 -32.74 -41.70
N LEU A 254 -72.34 -31.50 -41.74
CA LEU A 254 -71.53 -30.32 -42.03
C LEU A 254 -70.44 -30.12 -40.97
N ILE A 255 -70.77 -30.23 -39.67
CA ILE A 255 -69.76 -30.17 -38.60
C ILE A 255 -68.73 -31.29 -38.75
N LEU A 256 -69.17 -32.52 -38.97
CA LEU A 256 -68.27 -33.67 -39.15
C LEU A 256 -67.31 -33.43 -40.31
N SER A 257 -67.84 -33.00 -41.47
CA SER A 257 -67.03 -32.68 -42.64
C SER A 257 -66.05 -31.51 -42.42
N ALA A 258 -66.41 -30.55 -41.57
CA ALA A 258 -65.55 -29.43 -41.19
C ALA A 258 -64.43 -29.87 -40.23
N THR A 259 -64.68 -30.89 -39.41
CA THR A 259 -63.66 -31.47 -38.50
C THR A 259 -62.73 -32.48 -39.16
N GLU A 260 -63.18 -33.17 -40.22
CA GLU A 260 -62.40 -34.19 -40.94
C GLU A 260 -61.44 -33.63 -41.98
N ARG A 261 -61.62 -32.39 -42.46
CA ARG A 261 -60.65 -31.76 -43.37
C ARG A 261 -59.33 -31.53 -42.62
N PRO A 262 -58.23 -32.19 -43.02
CA PRO A 262 -56.93 -31.83 -42.49
C PRO A 262 -56.67 -30.38 -42.90
N THR A 263 -56.37 -29.51 -41.94
CA THR A 263 -55.72 -28.23 -42.23
C THR A 263 -54.43 -28.58 -42.96
N SER A 264 -54.45 -28.50 -44.29
CA SER A 264 -53.26 -28.64 -45.11
C SER A 264 -52.24 -27.63 -44.61
N VAL A 265 -51.16 -28.14 -44.02
CA VAL A 265 -49.97 -27.37 -43.67
C VAL A 265 -49.51 -26.68 -44.96
N PRO A 266 -49.45 -25.34 -45.04
CA PRO A 266 -48.72 -24.70 -46.11
C PRO A 266 -47.22 -24.95 -45.86
N GLU A 267 -46.54 -25.55 -46.84
CA GLU A 267 -45.08 -25.56 -46.97
C GLU A 267 -44.51 -24.14 -47.04
#